data_AF-A0A0C1FGH3-F1
#
_entry.id   AF-A0A0C1FGH3-F1
#
_cell.length_a   1.000
_cell.length_b   1.000
_cell.length_c   1.000
_cell.angle_alpha   90.00
_cell.angle_beta   90.00
_cell.angle_gamma   90.00
#
_symmetry.space_group_name_H-M   'P 1'
#
loop_
_entity.id
_entity.type
_entity.pdbx_description
1 polymer ?
#
loop_
_entity_poly.entity_id
_entity_poly.type
_entity_poly.pdbx_seq_one_letter_code
_entity_poly.pdbx_strand_id
1 'polypeptide(L)'
;MACFCLIFWAGLIAGISFLEAPLKFQAPGITIPLGLGIGQLVFQALNKIEIVLLVIILICSFPAPFKSIQTRLLIILAIILLADTFWLLPLLDERAKLVLAGSPPPASHHHILYIITESIKLLLLIILGCLNLNTLRHEK
;
A
#
# COMPACT_ATOMS: atom_id res chain seq x y z
N MET A 1 -4.51 -20.04 -0.17
CA MET A 1 -3.27 -19.25 0.07
C MET A 1 -3.39 -17.81 -0.40
N ALA A 2 -3.74 -17.56 -1.68
CA ALA A 2 -3.89 -16.18 -2.22
C ALA A 2 -4.89 -15.31 -1.44
N CYS A 3 -6.05 -15.86 -1.06
CA CYS A 3 -7.04 -15.16 -0.24
C CYS A 3 -6.48 -14.65 1.10
N PHE A 4 -5.71 -15.47 1.81
CA PHE A 4 -5.05 -15.06 3.06
C PHE A 4 -4.08 -13.91 2.82
N CYS A 5 -3.27 -13.99 1.76
CA CYS A 5 -2.31 -12.93 1.40
C CYS A 5 -3.02 -11.60 1.10
N LEU A 6 -4.16 -11.62 0.40
CA LEU A 6 -4.96 -10.43 0.09
C LEU A 6 -5.51 -9.76 1.35
N ILE A 7 -6.11 -10.53 2.26
CA ILE A 7 -6.68 -10.01 3.51
C ILE A 7 -5.57 -9.53 4.45
N PHE A 8 -4.46 -10.26 4.54
CA PHE A 8 -3.29 -9.87 5.31
C PHE A 8 -2.70 -8.55 4.80
N TRP A 9 -2.54 -8.41 3.49
CA TRP A 9 -2.09 -7.16 2.86
C TRP A 9 -3.04 -5.99 3.18
N ALA A 10 -4.35 -6.19 3.06
CA ALA A 10 -5.33 -5.17 3.44
C ALA A 10 -5.17 -4.72 4.90
N GLY A 11 -4.95 -5.68 5.81
CA GLY A 11 -4.69 -5.40 7.22
C GLY A 11 -3.41 -4.58 7.46
N LEU A 12 -2.33 -4.88 6.72
CA LEU A 12 -1.09 -4.10 6.80
C LEU A 12 -1.29 -2.65 6.35
N ILE A 13 -1.97 -2.42 5.22
CA ILE A 13 -2.27 -1.05 4.75
C ILE A 13 -3.15 -0.32 5.76
N ALA A 14 -4.22 -0.96 6.25
CA ALA A 14 -5.10 -0.35 7.24
C ALA A 14 -4.35 0.03 8.54
N GLY A 15 -3.51 -0.87 9.04
CA GLY A 15 -2.74 -0.65 10.27
C GLY A 15 -1.62 0.38 10.12
N ILE A 16 -0.88 0.35 9.01
CA ILE A 16 0.29 1.22 8.84
C ILE A 16 -0.12 2.56 8.24
N SER A 17 -0.76 2.56 7.07
CA SER A 17 -1.06 3.79 6.31
C SER A 17 -2.14 4.64 6.97
N PHE A 18 -3.14 4.02 7.62
CA PHE A 18 -4.30 4.74 8.17
C PHE A 18 -4.29 4.87 9.69
N LEU A 19 -3.69 3.93 10.43
CA LEU A 19 -3.64 3.98 11.89
C LEU A 19 -2.30 4.51 12.40
N GLU A 20 -1.17 3.88 12.06
CA GLU A 20 0.16 4.29 12.56
C GLU A 20 0.57 5.67 12.06
N ALA A 21 0.44 5.94 10.76
CA ALA A 21 0.95 7.14 10.13
C ALA A 21 0.41 8.46 10.73
N PRO A 22 -0.91 8.61 11.03
CA PRO A 22 -1.41 9.80 11.73
C PRO A 22 -1.14 9.76 13.25
N LEU A 23 -1.20 8.59 13.88
CA LEU A 23 -1.13 8.48 15.34
C LEU A 23 0.29 8.73 15.87
N LYS A 24 1.33 8.40 15.11
CA LYS A 24 2.72 8.64 15.51
C LYS A 24 3.04 10.12 15.78
N PHE A 25 2.36 11.04 15.10
CA PHE A 25 2.52 12.48 15.31
C PHE A 25 1.77 13.01 16.54
N GLN A 26 0.98 12.18 17.21
CA GLN A 26 0.26 12.51 18.44
C GLN A 26 1.03 12.10 19.70
N ALA A 27 2.14 11.37 19.55
CA ALA A 27 2.94 10.88 20.67
C ALA A 27 3.64 12.03 21.41
N PRO A 28 3.70 12.02 22.76
CA PRO A 28 4.40 13.05 23.52
C PRO A 28 5.89 13.05 23.20
N GLY A 29 6.45 14.24 22.94
CA GLY A 29 7.87 14.41 22.60
C GLY A 29 8.21 14.13 21.13
N ILE A 30 7.24 13.85 20.27
CA ILE A 30 7.49 13.69 18.82
C ILE A 30 7.76 15.05 18.17
N THR A 31 8.73 15.07 17.24
CA THR A 31 8.99 16.23 16.38
C THR A 31 8.67 15.87 14.93
N ILE A 32 8.35 16.86 14.10
CA ILE A 32 8.07 16.63 12.67
C ILE A 32 9.23 15.90 11.95
N PRO A 33 10.51 16.31 12.12
CA PRO A 33 11.62 15.58 11.51
C PRO A 33 11.69 14.11 11.95
N LEU A 34 11.48 13.85 13.25
CA LEU A 34 11.54 12.48 13.77
C LEU A 34 10.39 11.63 13.21
N GLY A 35 9.17 12.16 13.18
CA GLY A 35 8.01 11.45 12.62
C GLY A 35 8.12 11.21 11.12
N LEU A 36 8.73 12.13 10.37
CA LEU A 36 9.03 11.95 8.93
C LEU A 36 10.08 10.85 8.72
N GLY A 37 11.17 10.85 9.50
CA GLY A 37 12.21 9.82 9.42
C GLY A 37 11.69 8.42 9.72
N ILE A 38 10.85 8.28 10.76
CA ILE A 38 10.16 7.02 11.07
C ILE A 38 9.25 6.61 9.89
N GLY A 39 8.49 7.57 9.34
CA GLY A 39 7.66 7.34 8.17
C GLY A 39 8.43 6.77 6.98
N GLN A 40 9.56 7.37 6.61
CA GLN A 40 10.37 6.90 5.49
C GLN A 40 10.76 5.43 5.65
N LEU A 41 11.23 5.02 6.84
CA LEU A 41 11.62 3.64 7.10
C LEU A 41 10.43 2.68 7.04
N VAL A 42 9.32 3.03 7.69
CA VAL A 42 8.13 2.18 7.77
C VAL A 42 7.47 2.01 6.39
N PHE A 43 7.32 3.09 5.61
CA PHE A 43 6.71 3.01 4.28
C PHE A 43 7.61 2.30 3.26
N GLN A 44 8.94 2.44 3.35
CA GLN A 44 9.86 1.65 2.53
C GLN A 44 9.79 0.14 2.85
N ALA A 45 9.67 -0.19 4.15
CA ALA A 45 9.49 -1.58 4.58
C ALA A 45 8.14 -2.14 4.11
N LEU A 46 7.06 -1.36 4.28
CA LEU A 46 5.73 -1.72 3.79
C LEU A 46 5.78 -1.99 2.28
N ASN A 47 6.30 -1.07 1.47
CA ASN A 47 6.37 -1.24 0.02
C ASN A 47 7.10 -2.53 -0.42
N LYS A 48 8.19 -2.89 0.26
CA LYS A 48 8.89 -4.17 0.00
C LYS A 48 7.99 -5.37 0.31
N ILE A 49 7.27 -5.34 1.42
CA ILE A 49 6.32 -6.39 1.80
C ILE A 49 5.16 -6.47 0.80
N GLU A 50 4.62 -5.32 0.35
CA GLU A 50 3.58 -5.26 -0.69
C GLU A 50 4.02 -5.95 -1.98
N ILE A 51 5.24 -5.68 -2.45
CA ILE A 51 5.81 -6.32 -3.65
C ILE A 51 5.93 -7.83 -3.47
N VAL A 52 6.43 -8.29 -2.32
CA VAL A 52 6.54 -9.72 -2.01
C VAL A 52 5.17 -10.39 -1.99
N LEU A 53 4.17 -9.76 -1.36
CA LEU A 53 2.80 -10.26 -1.32
C LEU A 53 2.19 -10.32 -2.72
N LEU A 54 2.41 -9.30 -3.55
CA LEU A 54 1.95 -9.30 -4.94
C LEU A 54 2.55 -10.47 -5.73
N VAL A 55 3.86 -10.71 -5.61
CA VAL A 55 4.52 -11.85 -6.28
C VAL A 55 3.94 -13.18 -5.83
N ILE A 56 3.73 -13.36 -4.52
CA ILE A 56 3.11 -14.59 -3.97
C ILE A 56 1.71 -14.79 -4.54
N ILE A 57 0.89 -13.74 -4.59
CA ILE A 57 -0.47 -13.79 -5.14
C ILE A 57 -0.44 -14.16 -6.63
N LEU A 58 0.47 -13.57 -7.42
CA LEU A 58 0.62 -13.87 -8.84
C LEU A 58 1.01 -15.34 -9.07
N ILE A 59 1.97 -15.87 -8.31
CA ILE A 59 2.39 -17.28 -8.38
C ILE A 59 1.22 -18.21 -8.03
N CYS A 60 0.46 -17.89 -6.97
CA CYS A 60 -0.71 -18.68 -6.57
C CYS A 60 -1.86 -18.63 -7.60
N SER A 61 -1.90 -17.59 -8.44
CA SER A 61 -2.99 -17.35 -9.40
C SER A 61 -2.67 -17.84 -10.82
N PHE A 62 -1.49 -18.44 -11.03
CA PHE A 62 -0.95 -18.74 -12.37
C PHE A 62 -1.74 -19.73 -13.26
N PRO A 63 -2.64 -20.61 -12.76
CA PRO A 63 -3.52 -21.39 -13.64
C PRO A 63 -4.86 -20.70 -13.96
N ALA A 64 -5.12 -19.50 -13.45
CA ALA A 64 -6.42 -18.85 -13.61
C ALA A 64 -6.59 -18.23 -15.02
N PRO A 65 -7.76 -18.42 -15.68
CA PRO A 65 -8.00 -17.84 -16.99
C PRO A 65 -7.99 -16.30 -16.94
N PHE A 66 -7.19 -15.68 -17.82
CA PHE A 66 -6.98 -14.22 -17.92
C PHE A 66 -8.25 -13.37 -18.10
N LYS A 67 -9.40 -13.99 -18.39
CA LYS A 67 -10.69 -13.30 -18.60
C LYS A 67 -11.48 -13.03 -17.31
N SER A 68 -11.08 -13.59 -16.17
CA SER A 68 -11.78 -13.37 -14.90
C SER A 68 -11.72 -11.89 -14.48
N ILE A 69 -12.81 -11.40 -13.87
CA ILE A 69 -12.83 -10.09 -13.22
C ILE A 69 -11.72 -9.97 -12.16
N GLN A 70 -11.38 -11.07 -11.49
CA GLN A 70 -10.32 -11.14 -10.48
C GLN A 70 -8.95 -10.80 -11.07
N THR A 71 -8.63 -11.34 -12.26
CA THR A 71 -7.35 -11.06 -12.95
C THR A 71 -7.25 -9.58 -13.33
N ARG A 72 -8.34 -8.97 -13.84
CA ARG A 72 -8.34 -7.53 -14.18
C ARG A 72 -8.11 -6.66 -12.94
N LEU A 73 -8.79 -6.95 -11.84
CA LEU A 73 -8.62 -6.22 -10.58
C LEU A 73 -7.20 -6.38 -10.03
N LEU A 74 -6.60 -7.58 -10.14
CA LEU A 74 -5.22 -7.83 -9.72
C LEU A 74 -4.20 -7.06 -10.58
N ILE A 75 -4.42 -6.96 -11.89
CA ILE A 75 -3.57 -6.15 -12.78
C ILE A 75 -3.67 -4.66 -12.41
N ILE A 76 -4.88 -4.15 -12.16
CA ILE A 76 -5.07 -2.75 -11.73
C ILE A 76 -4.34 -2.50 -10.41
N LEU A 77 -4.48 -3.39 -9.42
CA LEU A 77 -3.78 -3.31 -8.14
C LEU A 77 -2.25 -3.29 -8.34
N ALA A 78 -1.72 -4.16 -9.21
CA ALA A 78 -0.30 -4.21 -9.53
C ALA A 78 0.19 -2.90 -10.16
N ILE A 79 -0.55 -2.34 -11.11
CA ILE A 79 -0.19 -1.06 -11.76
C ILE A 79 -0.15 0.06 -10.72
N ILE A 80 -1.13 0.15 -9.83
CA ILE A 80 -1.16 1.17 -8.76
C ILE A 80 0.05 0.99 -7.84
N LEU A 81 0.36 -0.23 -7.39
CA LEU A 81 1.52 -0.50 -6.54
C LEU A 81 2.83 -0.08 -7.22
N LEU A 82 3.00 -0.39 -8.50
CA LEU A 82 4.20 -0.03 -9.25
C LEU A 82 4.32 1.49 -9.42
N ALA A 83 3.21 2.18 -9.69
CA ALA A 83 3.17 3.63 -9.74
C ALA A 83 3.55 4.26 -8.39
N ASP A 84 3.02 3.73 -7.28
CA ASP A 84 3.41 4.18 -5.94
C ASP A 84 4.92 3.92 -5.70
N THR A 85 5.40 2.70 -6.00
CA THR A 85 6.79 2.27 -5.78
C THR A 85 7.81 3.13 -6.53
N PHE A 86 7.58 3.36 -7.81
CA PHE A 86 8.59 3.96 -8.69
C PHE A 86 8.43 5.47 -8.86
N TRP A 87 7.28 6.04 -8.52
CA TRP A 87 7.01 7.45 -8.72
C TRP A 87 6.60 8.17 -7.44
N LEU A 88 5.51 7.75 -6.81
CA LEU A 88 4.91 8.55 -5.73
C LEU A 88 5.73 8.48 -4.43
N LEU A 89 6.16 7.29 -4.02
CA LEU A 89 6.99 7.09 -2.82
C LEU A 89 8.35 7.78 -2.93
N PRO A 90 9.13 7.62 -4.02
CA PRO A 90 10.39 8.35 -4.19
C PRO A 90 10.21 9.86 -4.12
N LEU A 91 9.15 10.39 -4.74
CA LEU A 91 8.86 11.82 -4.72
C LEU A 91 8.51 12.34 -3.32
N LEU A 92 7.77 11.56 -2.53
CA LEU A 92 7.46 11.90 -1.14
C LEU A 92 8.71 11.79 -0.24
N ASP A 93 9.58 10.80 -0.50
CA ASP A 93 10.84 10.61 0.22
C ASP A 93 11.80 11.79 0.02
N GLU A 94 11.96 12.27 -1.22
CA GLU A 94 12.77 13.46 -1.51
C GLU A 94 12.20 14.72 -0.84
N ARG A 95 10.88 14.88 -0.83
CA ARG A 95 10.24 15.98 -0.09
C ARG A 95 10.49 15.90 1.41
N ALA A 96 10.40 14.70 2.00
CA ALA A 96 10.70 14.49 3.40
C ALA A 96 12.16 14.84 3.70
N LYS A 97 13.12 14.43 2.86
CA LYS A 97 14.54 14.82 2.99
C LYS A 97 14.76 16.33 2.96
N LEU A 98 14.05 17.05 2.10
CA LEU A 98 14.11 18.52 2.06
C LEU A 98 13.65 19.16 3.38
N VAL A 99 12.56 18.65 3.97
CA VAL A 99 12.08 19.09 5.29
C VAL A 99 13.11 18.76 6.38
N LEU A 100 13.73 17.58 6.32
CA LEU A 100 14.81 17.19 7.26
C LEU A 100 16.06 18.06 7.12
N ALA A 101 16.36 18.54 5.91
CA ALA A 101 17.45 19.46 5.63
C ALA A 101 17.13 20.93 5.98
N GLY A 102 15.95 21.21 6.55
CA GLY A 102 15.52 22.57 6.93
C GLY A 102 15.03 23.44 5.77
N SER A 103 14.87 22.88 4.57
CA SER A 103 14.39 23.57 3.37
C SER A 103 12.99 23.05 2.99
N PRO A 104 11.89 23.59 3.56
CA PRO A 104 10.56 23.04 3.29
C PRO A 104 10.19 23.19 1.80
N PRO A 105 9.79 22.10 1.12
CA PRO A 105 9.39 22.15 -0.28
C PRO A 105 8.09 22.94 -0.46
N PRO A 106 7.81 23.48 -1.66
CA PRO A 106 6.57 24.16 -1.94
C PRO A 106 5.36 23.24 -1.73
N ALA A 107 4.24 23.86 -1.35
CA ALA A 107 2.98 23.17 -1.09
C ALA A 107 2.59 22.27 -2.28
N SER A 108 2.14 21.06 -1.98
CA SER A 108 1.82 20.08 -3.02
C SER A 108 0.76 19.10 -2.58
N HIS A 109 -0.02 18.61 -3.55
CA HIS A 109 -1.11 17.67 -3.32
C HIS A 109 -0.67 16.19 -3.39
N HIS A 110 0.63 15.91 -3.49
CA HIS A 110 1.14 14.54 -3.67
C HIS A 110 0.86 13.64 -2.46
N HIS A 111 0.85 14.22 -1.25
CA HIS A 111 0.46 13.48 -0.05
C HIS A 111 -1.02 13.07 -0.08
N ILE A 112 -1.91 13.93 -0.59
CA ILE A 112 -3.33 13.62 -0.73
C ILE A 112 -3.53 12.56 -1.82
N LEU A 113 -2.80 12.67 -2.93
CA LEU A 113 -2.80 11.66 -3.98
C LEU A 113 -2.40 10.29 -3.43
N TYR A 114 -1.39 10.22 -2.58
CA TYR A 114 -0.95 8.98 -1.94
C TYR A 114 -2.02 8.39 -1.02
N ILE A 115 -2.71 9.22 -0.22
CA ILE A 115 -3.84 8.75 0.59
C ILE A 115 -4.94 8.15 -0.30
N ILE A 116 -5.22 8.76 -1.45
CA ILE A 116 -6.21 8.27 -2.40
C ILE A 116 -5.76 6.93 -3.00
N THR A 117 -4.50 6.80 -3.44
CA THR A 117 -4.00 5.53 -4.02
C THR A 117 -4.01 4.41 -2.98
N GLU A 118 -3.56 4.67 -1.75
CA GLU A 118 -3.65 3.73 -0.62
C GLU A 118 -5.09 3.29 -0.34
N SER A 119 -6.03 4.24 -0.35
CA SER A 119 -7.46 3.95 -0.13
C SER A 119 -8.04 3.06 -1.23
N ILE A 120 -7.68 3.32 -2.50
CA ILE A 120 -8.10 2.50 -3.64
C ILE A 120 -7.48 1.10 -3.54
N LYS A 121 -6.18 0.97 -3.21
CA LYS A 121 -5.53 -0.33 -3.00
C LYS A 121 -6.23 -1.14 -1.91
N LEU A 122 -6.54 -0.51 -0.78
CA LEU A 122 -7.24 -1.14 0.33
C LEU A 122 -8.61 -1.69 -0.10
N LEU A 123 -9.40 -0.89 -0.81
CA LEU A 123 -10.70 -1.32 -1.33
C LEU A 123 -10.56 -2.48 -2.34
N LEU A 124 -9.60 -2.40 -3.26
CA LEU A 124 -9.33 -3.46 -4.22
C LEU A 124 -8.95 -4.78 -3.54
N LEU A 125 -8.10 -4.72 -2.50
CA LEU A 125 -7.68 -5.90 -1.73
C LEU A 125 -8.87 -6.54 -0.99
N ILE A 126 -9.73 -5.73 -0.38
CA ILE A 126 -10.94 -6.23 0.30
C ILE A 126 -11.88 -6.90 -0.72
N ILE A 127 -12.13 -6.25 -1.87
CA ILE A 127 -12.99 -6.81 -2.94
C ILE A 127 -12.40 -8.12 -3.46
N LEU A 128 -11.11 -8.15 -3.79
CA LEU A 128 -10.42 -9.35 -4.27
C LEU A 128 -10.44 -10.48 -3.24
N GLY A 129 -10.24 -10.15 -1.96
CA GLY A 129 -10.31 -11.09 -0.83
C GLY A 129 -11.71 -11.72 -0.72
N CYS A 130 -12.76 -10.89 -0.72
CA CYS A 130 -14.16 -11.34 -0.68
C CYS A 130 -14.54 -12.21 -1.88
N LEU A 131 -14.14 -11.81 -3.09
CA LEU A 131 -14.38 -12.59 -4.31
C LEU A 131 -13.70 -13.97 -4.24
N ASN A 132 -12.45 -14.02 -3.77
CA ASN A 132 -11.73 -15.28 -3.60
C ASN A 132 -12.37 -16.18 -2.53
N LEU A 133 -12.83 -15.61 -1.41
CA LEU A 133 -13.56 -16.37 -0.38
C LEU A 133 -14.85 -17.00 -0.93
N ASN A 134 -15.61 -16.23 -1.71
CA ASN A 134 -16.86 -16.73 -2.30
C ASN A 134 -16.60 -17.86 -3.30
N THR A 135 -15.57 -17.76 -4.13
CA THR A 135 -15.17 -18.84 -5.05
C THR A 135 -14.82 -20.11 -4.28
N LEU A 136 -13.99 -20.00 -3.22
CA LEU A 136 -13.63 -21.16 -2.38
C LEU A 136 -14.83 -21.80 -1.66
N ARG A 137 -15.87 -21.02 -1.36
CA ARG A 137 -17.10 -21.54 -0.76
C ARG A 137 -17.95 -22.33 -1.77
N HIS A 138 -17.94 -21.96 -3.04
CA HIS A 138 -18.72 -22.64 -4.08
C HIS A 138 -18.05 -23.91 -4.62
N GLU A 139 -16.74 -24.08 -4.42
CA GLU A 139 -16.01 -25.30 -4.81
C GLU A 139 -16.08 -26.43 -3.77
N LYS A 140 -16.64 -26.17 -2.58
CA LYS A 140 -16.89 -27.16 -1.52
C LYS A 140 -18.34 -27.60 -1.51
#